data_AF-A0A1I0CIK0-F1
#
_entry.id   AF-A0A1I0CIK0-F1
#
_cell.length_a   1.000
_cell.length_b   1.000
_cell.length_c   1.000
_cell.angle_alpha   90.00
_cell.angle_beta   90.00
_cell.angle_gamma   90.00
#
_symmetry.space_group_name_H-M   'P 1'
#
loop_
_entity.id
_entity.type
_entity.pdbx_description
1 polymer ?
#
loop_
_entity_poly.entity_id
_entity_poly.type
_entity_poly.pdbx_seq_one_letter_code
_entity_poly.pdbx_strand_id
1 'polypeptide(L)'
;MNKQFVVKCEKLLFLFTSLSIILKSENETNWSLGVNNIISQLTPPNYGELLDPYKAFQSVSSMYRLMEGGYGSFSDFYVWREDFDTRKKLNEELNMIKEKIWFTLND
;
A
#
# COMPACT_ATOMS: atom_id res chain seq x y z
N MET A 1 -23.45 -2.88 -6.54
CA MET A 1 -22.07 -2.59 -6.13
C MET A 1 -22.10 -2.11 -4.69
N ASN A 2 -21.33 -2.74 -3.80
CA ASN A 2 -21.34 -2.38 -2.38
C ASN A 2 -20.59 -1.05 -2.18
N LYS A 3 -21.34 0.03 -1.95
CA LYS A 3 -20.81 1.41 -1.82
C LYS A 3 -19.73 1.54 -0.74
N GLN A 4 -19.82 0.75 0.34
CA GLN A 4 -18.80 0.75 1.39
C GLN A 4 -17.44 0.30 0.87
N PHE A 5 -17.39 -0.79 0.08
CA PHE A 5 -16.14 -1.30 -0.47
C PHE A 5 -15.59 -0.43 -1.58
N VAL A 6 -16.44 0.27 -2.34
CA VAL A 6 -15.96 1.29 -3.30
C VAL A 6 -15.16 2.37 -2.56
N VAL A 7 -15.71 2.94 -1.49
CA VAL A 7 -15.03 3.98 -0.70
C VAL A 7 -13.75 3.44 -0.04
N LYS A 8 -13.76 2.19 0.45
CA LYS A 8 -12.54 1.55 0.98
C LYS A 8 -11.47 1.37 -0.11
N CYS A 9 -11.86 0.91 -1.30
CA CYS A 9 -10.94 0.77 -2.44
C CYS A 9 -10.35 2.12 -2.89
N GLU A 10 -11.15 3.18 -2.95
CA GLU A 10 -10.67 4.53 -3.29
C GLU A 10 -9.63 5.05 -2.28
N LYS A 11 -9.90 4.87 -0.98
CA LYS A 11 -8.94 5.24 0.09
C LYS A 11 -7.64 4.45 -0.02
N LEU A 12 -7.74 3.13 -0.20
CA LEU A 12 -6.57 2.28 -0.37
C LEU A 12 -5.79 2.66 -1.63
N LEU A 13 -6.46 2.93 -2.74
CA LEU A 13 -5.83 3.33 -4.00
C LEU A 13 -4.98 4.59 -3.81
N PHE A 14 -5.52 5.59 -3.11
CA PHE A 14 -4.80 6.82 -2.77
C PHE A 14 -3.55 6.54 -1.90
N LEU A 15 -3.70 5.71 -0.86
CA LEU A 15 -2.59 5.36 0.05
C LEU A 15 -1.49 4.56 -0.66
N PHE A 16 -1.85 3.53 -1.43
CA PHE A 16 -0.88 2.73 -2.19
C PHE A 16 -0.21 3.52 -3.31
N THR A 17 -0.91 4.47 -3.94
CA THR A 17 -0.29 5.40 -4.90
C THR A 17 0.74 6.29 -4.22
N SER A 18 0.42 6.82 -3.02
CA SER A 18 1.36 7.61 -2.23
C SER A 18 2.58 6.78 -1.83
N LEU A 19 2.38 5.53 -1.42
CA LEU A 19 3.46 4.59 -1.12
C LEU A 19 4.33 4.29 -2.36
N SER A 20 3.71 4.07 -3.53
CA SER A 20 4.43 3.82 -4.79
C SER A 20 5.35 4.98 -5.15
N ILE A 21 4.96 6.23 -4.87
CA ILE A 21 5.79 7.41 -5.09
C ILE A 21 7.05 7.36 -4.21
N ILE A 22 6.91 7.01 -2.92
CA ILE A 22 8.05 6.88 -2.00
C ILE A 22 8.98 5.74 -2.46
N LEU A 23 8.43 4.56 -2.79
CA LEU A 23 9.26 3.44 -3.23
C LEU A 23 10.06 3.78 -4.51
N LYS A 24 9.43 4.49 -5.45
CA LYS A 24 10.10 4.97 -6.66
C LYS A 24 11.18 6.00 -6.36
N SER A 25 10.98 6.92 -5.40
CA SER A 25 12.01 7.89 -5.03
C SER A 25 13.24 7.23 -4.40
N GLU A 26 13.06 6.05 -3.80
CA GLU A 26 14.14 5.24 -3.23
C GLU A 26 14.78 4.26 -4.23
N ASN A 27 14.37 4.28 -5.52
CA ASN A 27 14.75 3.26 -6.51
C ASN A 27 14.49 1.83 -6.03
N GLU A 28 13.49 1.65 -5.17
CA GLU A 28 13.09 0.37 -4.61
C GLU A 28 12.29 -0.39 -5.68
N THR A 29 12.75 -1.60 -6.06
CA THR A 29 12.14 -2.37 -7.15
C THR A 29 11.39 -3.62 -6.67
N ASN A 30 11.73 -4.17 -5.50
CA ASN A 30 11.16 -5.41 -4.98
C ASN A 30 9.72 -5.20 -4.47
N TRP A 31 9.53 -4.24 -3.57
CA TRP A 31 8.22 -3.91 -3.01
C TRP A 31 7.35 -3.13 -4.00
N SER A 32 7.97 -2.30 -4.86
CA SER A 32 7.29 -1.58 -5.93
C SER A 32 6.43 -2.49 -6.80
N LEU A 33 6.88 -3.71 -7.12
CA LEU A 33 6.10 -4.66 -7.91
C LEU A 33 4.79 -5.04 -7.19
N GLY A 34 4.88 -5.41 -5.91
CA GLY A 34 3.73 -5.78 -5.08
C GLY A 34 2.73 -4.62 -4.93
N VAL A 35 3.25 -3.42 -4.65
CA VAL A 35 2.43 -2.21 -4.54
C VAL A 35 1.73 -1.87 -5.86
N ASN A 36 2.42 -1.97 -7.00
CA ASN A 36 1.82 -1.68 -8.31
C ASN A 36 0.73 -2.71 -8.68
N ASN A 37 0.91 -3.98 -8.30
CA ASN A 37 -0.13 -5.00 -8.46
C ASN A 37 -1.38 -4.66 -7.63
N ILE A 38 -1.18 -4.25 -6.37
CA ILE A 38 -2.28 -3.79 -5.50
C ILE A 38 -3.01 -2.60 -6.11
N ILE A 39 -2.29 -1.59 -6.62
CA ILE A 39 -2.87 -0.41 -7.29
C ILE A 39 -3.75 -0.85 -8.47
N SER A 40 -3.27 -1.76 -9.31
CA SER A 40 -4.03 -2.31 -10.44
C SER A 40 -5.34 -2.97 -9.98
N GLN A 41 -5.30 -3.74 -8.89
CA GLN A 41 -6.48 -4.41 -8.33
C GLN A 41 -7.48 -3.46 -7.66
N LEU A 42 -7.03 -2.30 -7.20
CA LEU A 42 -7.90 -1.27 -6.63
C LEU A 42 -8.46 -0.30 -7.68
N THR A 43 -7.95 -0.33 -8.91
CA THR A 43 -8.31 0.65 -9.95
C THR A 43 -9.64 0.29 -10.63
N PRO A 44 -10.68 1.13 -10.52
CA PRO A 44 -11.92 0.93 -11.25
C PRO A 44 -11.75 1.24 -12.75
N PRO A 45 -12.66 0.76 -13.60
CA PRO A 45 -13.80 -0.10 -13.28
C PRO A 45 -13.42 -1.58 -13.16
N ASN A 46 -12.17 -1.95 -13.51
CA ASN A 46 -11.79 -3.34 -13.72
C ASN A 46 -11.46 -4.09 -12.42
N TYR A 47 -10.89 -3.39 -11.43
CA TYR A 47 -10.44 -3.97 -10.16
C TYR A 47 -9.55 -5.21 -10.36
N GLY A 48 -8.57 -5.11 -11.27
CA GLY A 48 -7.72 -6.23 -11.66
C GLY A 48 -8.52 -7.45 -12.15
N GLU A 49 -9.49 -7.24 -13.05
CA GLU A 49 -10.35 -8.28 -13.66
C GLU A 49 -11.37 -8.91 -12.72
N LEU A 50 -11.41 -8.51 -11.44
CA LEU A 50 -12.38 -9.01 -10.48
C LEU A 50 -13.77 -8.40 -10.69
N LEU A 51 -13.86 -7.20 -11.29
CA LEU A 51 -15.10 -6.44 -11.54
C LEU A 51 -15.97 -6.22 -10.28
N ASP A 52 -15.40 -6.40 -9.09
CA ASP A 52 -16.09 -6.37 -7.82
C ASP A 52 -15.17 -5.75 -6.73
N PRO A 53 -15.55 -4.60 -6.14
CA PRO A 53 -14.73 -3.92 -5.14
C PRO A 53 -14.58 -4.71 -3.84
N TYR A 54 -15.56 -5.56 -3.47
CA TYR A 54 -15.44 -6.40 -2.28
C TYR A 54 -14.38 -7.49 -2.49
N LYS A 55 -14.40 -8.16 -3.65
CA LYS A 55 -13.37 -9.16 -3.98
C LYS A 55 -11.98 -8.53 -4.08
N ALA A 56 -11.90 -7.35 -4.69
CA ALA A 56 -10.66 -6.59 -4.78
C ALA A 56 -10.10 -6.23 -3.39
N PHE A 57 -10.97 -5.73 -2.50
CA PHE A 57 -10.60 -5.44 -1.12
C PHE A 57 -10.06 -6.67 -0.38
N GLN A 58 -10.73 -7.83 -0.50
CA GLN A 58 -10.26 -9.07 0.12
C GLN A 58 -8.91 -9.53 -0.44
N SER A 59 -8.75 -9.49 -1.76
CA SER A 59 -7.51 -9.86 -2.45
C SER A 59 -6.33 -9.00 -1.97
N VAL A 60 -6.51 -7.67 -1.99
CA VAL A 60 -5.52 -6.69 -1.54
C VAL A 60 -5.20 -6.84 -0.06
N SER A 61 -6.21 -7.08 0.79
CA SER A 61 -5.98 -7.34 2.22
C SER A 61 -5.06 -8.54 2.43
N SER A 62 -5.28 -9.64 1.72
CA SER A 62 -4.42 -10.83 1.82
C SER A 62 -3.01 -10.56 1.31
N MET A 63 -2.86 -9.89 0.17
CA MET A 63 -1.54 -9.55 -0.38
C MET A 63 -0.74 -8.64 0.54
N TYR A 64 -1.36 -7.57 1.07
CA TYR A 64 -0.65 -6.64 1.94
C TYR A 64 -0.19 -7.32 3.24
N ARG A 65 -1.03 -8.16 3.84
CA ARG A 65 -0.65 -8.96 5.02
C ARG A 65 0.50 -9.93 4.73
N LEU A 66 0.56 -10.50 3.53
CA LEU A 66 1.67 -11.34 3.11
C LEU A 66 2.97 -10.52 2.97
N MET A 67 2.89 -9.32 2.39
CA MET A 67 4.04 -8.41 2.26
C MET A 67 4.60 -7.99 3.62
N GLU A 68 3.74 -7.75 4.61
CA GLU A 68 4.12 -7.36 5.97
C GLU A 68 4.72 -8.51 6.80
N GLY A 69 4.57 -9.77 6.37
CA GLY A 69 4.99 -10.94 7.13
C GLY A 69 6.42 -11.41 6.86
N GLY A 70 7.14 -11.82 7.91
CA GLY A 70 8.45 -12.51 7.82
C GLY A 70 9.66 -11.62 8.12
N TYR A 71 10.85 -12.23 8.16
CA TYR A 71 12.13 -11.53 8.32
C TYR A 71 12.53 -10.83 7.02
N GLY A 72 12.87 -9.55 7.08
CA GLY A 72 13.18 -8.75 5.89
C GLY A 72 11.92 -8.43 5.07
N SER A 73 10.78 -8.37 5.74
CA SER A 73 9.47 -8.11 5.11
C SER A 73 9.29 -6.63 4.78
N PHE A 74 8.18 -6.28 4.13
CA PHE A 74 7.87 -4.89 3.82
C PHE A 74 7.72 -4.03 5.09
N SER A 75 7.39 -4.64 6.23
CA SER A 75 7.34 -3.95 7.52
C SER A 75 8.69 -3.34 7.90
N ASP A 76 9.80 -4.01 7.56
CA ASP A 76 11.17 -3.57 7.80
C ASP A 76 11.66 -2.48 6.82
N PHE A 77 10.90 -2.19 5.75
CA PHE A 77 11.30 -1.16 4.77
C PHE A 77 11.28 0.24 5.39
N TYR A 78 12.38 0.97 5.20
CA TYR A 78 12.56 2.34 5.68
C TYR A 78 13.45 3.13 4.71
N VAL A 79 13.30 4.45 4.72
CA VAL A 79 14.07 5.38 3.89
C VAL A 79 15.40 5.70 4.58
N TRP A 80 16.54 5.45 3.93
CA TRP A 80 17.86 5.78 4.47
C TRP A 80 18.36 7.14 3.99
N ARG A 81 18.78 7.99 4.92
CA ARG A 81 19.52 9.24 4.67
C ARG A 81 20.60 9.43 5.73
N GLU A 82 21.68 10.13 5.39
CA GLU A 82 22.76 10.45 6.34
C GLU A 82 22.29 11.43 7.42
N ASP A 83 21.55 12.46 7.01
CA ASP A 83 20.94 13.43 7.92
C ASP A 83 19.81 12.79 8.73
N PHE A 84 19.94 12.86 10.06
CA PHE A 84 19.02 12.22 10.99
C PHE A 84 17.61 12.81 10.91
N ASP A 85 17.49 14.14 10.85
CA ASP A 85 16.19 14.82 10.88
C ASP A 85 15.42 14.56 9.59
N THR A 86 16.09 14.59 8.45
CA THR A 86 15.53 14.21 7.14
C THR A 86 15.10 12.75 7.14
N ARG A 87 15.96 11.84 7.63
CA ARG A 87 15.62 10.42 7.74
C ARG A 87 14.39 10.20 8.60
N LYS A 88 14.35 10.84 9.77
CA LYS A 88 13.23 10.73 10.71
C LYS A 88 11.93 11.18 10.06
N LYS A 89 11.91 12.38 9.47
CA LYS A 89 10.72 12.95 8.83
C LYS A 89 10.17 12.06 7.71
N LEU A 90 11.02 11.59 6.80
CA LEU A 90 10.59 10.72 5.69
C LEU A 90 10.01 9.39 6.18
N ASN A 91 10.58 8.82 7.24
CA ASN A 91 10.08 7.58 7.82
C ASN A 91 8.79 7.79 8.65
N GLU A 92 8.60 8.94 9.28
CA GLU A 92 7.31 9.29 9.91
C GLU A 92 6.19 9.36 8.85
N GLU A 93 6.45 10.00 7.70
CA GLU A 93 5.50 10.05 6.58
C GLU A 93 5.19 8.66 6.02
N LEU A 94 6.22 7.83 5.81
CA LEU A 94 6.07 6.43 5.38
C LEU A 94 5.24 5.60 6.37
N ASN A 95 5.57 5.66 7.66
CA ASN A 95 4.90 4.90 8.70
C ASN A 95 3.43 5.31 8.84
N MET A 96 3.12 6.61 8.76
CA MET A 96 1.74 7.09 8.73
C MET A 96 0.94 6.49 7.56
N ILE A 97 1.55 6.32 6.39
CA ILE A 97 0.88 5.67 5.24
C ILE A 97 0.63 4.19 5.54
N LYS A 98 1.65 3.45 6.02
CA LYS A 98 1.53 2.02 6.38
C LYS A 98 0.43 1.80 7.43
N GLU A 99 0.38 2.64 8.47
CA GLU A 99 -0.64 2.59 9.52
C GLU A 99 -2.05 2.85 8.98
N LYS A 100 -2.20 3.86 8.10
CA LYS A 100 -3.50 4.16 7.47
C LYS A 100 -3.98 3.02 6.56
N ILE A 101 -3.06 2.36 5.84
CA ILE A 101 -3.39 1.16 5.06
C ILE A 101 -3.86 0.06 6.00
N TRP A 102 -3.08 -0.23 7.04
CA TRP A 102 -3.42 -1.27 8.02
C TRP A 102 -4.78 -1.02 8.66
N PHE A 103 -5.06 0.20 9.10
CA PHE A 103 -6.36 0.56 9.65
C PHE A 103 -7.48 0.36 8.63
N THR A 104 -7.32 0.86 7.40
CA THR A 104 -8.35 0.75 6.36
C THR A 104 -8.67 -0.71 5.97
N LEU A 105 -7.71 -1.62 6.10
CA LEU A 105 -7.90 -3.05 5.83
C LEU A 105 -8.57 -3.81 6.98
N ASN A 106 -8.57 -3.26 8.20
CA ASN A 106 -9.07 -3.94 9.41
C ASN A 106 -10.28 -3.25 10.07
N ASP A 107 -10.61 -2.02 9.68
CA ASP A 107 -11.91 -1.36 9.87
C ASP A 107 -12.98 -1.97 8.95
#